data_AF-A0AAX3QVM3-F1
#
_entry.id   AF-A0AAX3QVM3-F1
#
_cell.length_a   1.000
_cell.length_b   1.000
_cell.length_c   1.000
_cell.angle_alpha   90.00
_cell.angle_beta   90.00
_cell.angle_gamma   90.00
#
_symmetry.space_group_name_H-M   'P 1'
#
loop_
_entity.id
_entity.type
_entity.pdbx_description
1 polymer ?
#
loop_
_entity_poly.entity_id
_entity_poly.type
_entity_poly.pdbx_seq_one_letter_code
_entity_poly.pdbx_strand_id
1 'polypeptide(L)'
;MRQSLIAAGMFLLTGGMVGCGTSSTQEKEDLIVVDVSKDYPKKELILQDLFDVEYIPLETTDEFVTLGWLQAIGKDVMIVRNMFAADGNIFIYDRKGKAVRKINRRGQGNEEYYATNGIYLDDEKGEMFVGNL
;
A
#
# COMPACT_ATOMS: atom_id res chain seq x y z
N MET A 1 68.57 1.74 56.36
CA MET A 1 68.59 2.10 54.93
C MET A 1 68.63 0.81 54.10
N ARG A 2 67.76 0.72 53.07
CA ARG A 2 67.63 -0.31 52.00
C ARG A 2 66.86 -1.59 52.41
N GLN A 3 65.52 -1.63 52.29
CA GLN A 3 64.64 -1.91 51.12
C GLN A 3 64.43 -3.42 50.79
N SER A 4 63.27 -3.94 51.24
CA SER A 4 62.23 -4.78 50.57
C SER A 4 62.66 -6.02 49.75
N LEU A 5 62.38 -7.27 50.20
CA LEU A 5 61.13 -8.09 50.09
C LEU A 5 60.93 -8.79 48.72
N ILE A 6 60.74 -10.12 48.75
CA ILE A 6 59.58 -10.87 48.20
C ILE A 6 59.71 -12.36 48.61
N ALA A 7 58.63 -12.91 49.17
CA ALA A 7 58.52 -14.27 49.68
C ALA A 7 57.33 -15.01 49.05
N ALA A 8 57.46 -16.34 49.07
CA ALA A 8 56.43 -17.38 49.03
C ALA A 8 55.73 -17.67 47.69
N GLY A 9 56.02 -18.88 47.19
CA GLY A 9 55.39 -19.49 46.02
C GLY A 9 54.17 -20.36 46.37
N MET A 10 53.21 -20.31 45.43
CA MET A 10 52.38 -21.40 44.88
C MET A 10 51.57 -22.33 45.82
N PHE A 11 50.26 -22.09 45.90
CA PHE A 11 49.21 -23.12 46.10
C PHE A 11 47.84 -22.53 45.67
N LEU A 12 47.33 -22.87 44.48
CA LEU A 12 46.24 -23.83 44.21
C LEU A 12 44.85 -23.49 44.79
N LEU A 13 43.88 -23.44 43.86
CA LEU A 13 42.45 -23.80 43.98
C LEU A 13 41.53 -22.90 44.82
N THR A 14 40.71 -22.12 44.13
CA THR A 14 39.23 -22.11 44.28
C THR A 14 38.63 -21.25 43.17
N GLY A 15 38.07 -21.92 42.16
CA GLY A 15 37.22 -21.28 41.15
C GLY A 15 35.93 -20.82 41.78
N GLY A 16 35.83 -19.52 42.07
CA GLY A 16 34.57 -18.88 42.45
C GLY A 16 33.67 -18.78 41.22
N MET A 17 32.54 -19.48 41.24
CA MET A 17 31.40 -19.15 40.37
C MET A 17 30.86 -17.79 40.78
N VAL A 18 31.41 -16.72 40.22
CA VAL A 18 30.73 -15.42 40.18
C VAL A 18 30.01 -15.38 38.83
N GLY A 19 28.85 -16.02 38.79
CA GLY A 19 27.85 -15.76 37.77
C GLY A 19 27.35 -14.34 37.97
N CYS A 20 28.04 -13.38 37.34
CA CYS A 20 27.60 -12.01 37.26
C CYS A 20 26.29 -12.01 36.46
N GLY A 21 25.19 -11.73 37.15
CA GLY A 21 23.91 -11.47 36.54
C GLY A 21 24.00 -10.23 35.67
N THR A 22 24.35 -10.40 34.42
CA THR A 22 23.90 -9.48 33.38
C THR A 22 22.49 -9.90 33.03
N SER A 23 21.52 -9.46 33.84
CA SER A 23 20.20 -9.20 33.27
C SER A 23 20.46 -8.21 32.15
N SER A 24 20.44 -8.70 30.92
CA SER A 24 20.28 -7.85 29.76
C SER A 24 18.97 -7.10 29.98
N THR A 25 19.04 -5.92 30.60
CA THR A 25 18.09 -4.84 30.35
C THR A 25 18.24 -4.55 28.87
N GLN A 26 17.59 -5.38 28.06
CA GLN A 26 17.10 -4.96 26.76
C GLN A 26 16.31 -3.70 27.09
N GLU A 27 16.85 -2.56 26.71
CA GLU A 27 16.04 -1.35 26.58
C GLU A 27 14.86 -1.79 25.72
N LYS A 28 13.70 -1.93 26.37
CA LYS A 28 12.46 -2.11 25.65
C LYS A 28 12.33 -0.82 24.88
N GLU A 29 12.68 -0.86 23.61
CA GLU A 29 12.25 0.17 22.68
C GLU A 29 10.76 0.42 22.91
N ASP A 30 10.39 1.69 22.86
CA ASP A 30 9.14 2.26 23.35
C ASP A 30 7.93 1.67 22.60
N LEU A 31 7.57 0.44 22.93
CA LEU A 31 6.54 -0.34 22.26
C LEU A 31 5.19 0.25 22.64
N ILE A 32 4.47 0.75 21.64
CA ILE A 32 3.10 1.20 21.80
C ILE A 32 2.23 -0.02 22.13
N VAL A 33 1.74 -0.10 23.38
CA VAL A 33 0.81 -1.14 23.82
C VAL A 33 -0.60 -0.58 23.81
N VAL A 34 -1.44 -1.12 22.93
CA VAL A 34 -2.87 -0.77 22.84
C VAL A 34 -3.70 -1.84 23.56
N ASP A 35 -4.53 -1.41 24.51
CA ASP A 35 -5.41 -2.28 25.29
C ASP A 35 -6.79 -2.35 24.63
N VAL A 36 -7.02 -3.40 23.83
CA VAL A 36 -8.26 -3.57 23.04
C VAL A 36 -9.53 -3.80 23.89
N SER A 37 -9.39 -3.97 25.21
CA SER A 37 -10.53 -4.11 26.12
C SER A 37 -11.12 -2.78 26.59
N LYS A 38 -10.43 -1.67 26.30
CA LYS A 38 -10.83 -0.31 26.72
C LYS A 38 -11.50 0.45 25.58
N ASP A 39 -12.46 1.27 25.96
CA ASP A 39 -13.05 2.27 25.07
C ASP A 39 -12.12 3.50 24.96
N TYR A 40 -11.66 3.77 23.76
CA TYR A 40 -10.89 4.96 23.43
C TYR A 40 -11.79 6.03 22.79
N PRO A 41 -11.51 7.33 22.97
CA PRO A 41 -12.30 8.40 22.37
C PRO A 41 -12.27 8.28 20.85
N LYS A 42 -13.45 8.40 20.22
CA LYS A 42 -13.56 8.50 18.77
C LYS A 42 -12.86 9.78 18.33
N LYS A 43 -11.91 9.65 17.41
CA LYS A 43 -11.25 10.79 16.78
C LYS A 43 -11.89 11.02 15.42
N GLU A 44 -12.38 12.22 15.18
CA GLU A 44 -12.77 12.65 13.85
C GLU A 44 -11.49 12.87 13.03
N LEU A 45 -11.37 12.16 11.91
CA LEU A 45 -10.24 12.28 11.00
C LEU A 45 -10.74 12.98 9.75
N ILE A 46 -10.23 14.19 9.52
CA ILE A 46 -10.43 14.91 8.27
C ILE A 46 -9.35 14.41 7.31
N LEU A 47 -9.74 13.82 6.18
CA LEU A 47 -8.78 13.23 5.23
C LEU A 47 -7.74 14.26 4.74
N GLN A 48 -8.14 15.52 4.63
CA GLN A 48 -7.28 16.64 4.24
C GLN A 48 -6.19 16.96 5.26
N ASP A 49 -6.39 16.60 6.53
CA ASP A 49 -5.37 16.76 7.58
C ASP A 49 -4.28 15.68 7.48
N LEU A 50 -4.55 14.60 6.75
CA LEU A 50 -3.67 13.44 6.61
C LEU A 50 -3.07 13.30 5.21
N PHE A 51 -3.78 13.75 4.18
CA PHE A 51 -3.44 13.53 2.77
C PHE A 51 -3.77 14.74 1.91
N ASP A 52 -3.01 14.92 0.82
CA ASP A 52 -3.40 15.81 -0.27
C ASP A 52 -4.60 15.19 -1.00
N VAL A 53 -5.74 15.90 -0.98
CA VAL A 53 -6.98 15.45 -1.60
C VAL A 53 -7.28 16.30 -2.83
N GLU A 54 -7.43 15.64 -3.98
CA GLU A 54 -7.85 16.26 -5.24
C GLU A 54 -9.21 15.71 -5.67
N TYR A 55 -10.10 16.59 -6.11
CA TYR A 55 -11.38 16.22 -6.72
C TYR A 55 -11.30 16.44 -8.23
N ILE A 56 -11.42 15.36 -9.01
CA ILE A 56 -11.37 15.41 -10.47
C ILE A 56 -12.78 15.15 -11.02
N PRO A 57 -13.49 16.17 -11.54
CA PRO A 57 -14.77 15.96 -12.18
C PRO A 57 -14.59 15.30 -13.55
N LEU A 58 -15.33 14.23 -13.81
CA LEU A 58 -15.32 13.57 -15.12
C LEU A 58 -16.25 14.31 -16.09
N GLU A 59 -15.73 14.64 -17.27
CA GLU A 59 -16.52 15.20 -18.37
C GLU A 59 -17.68 14.26 -18.71
N THR A 60 -18.90 14.80 -18.68
CA THR A 60 -20.11 14.03 -18.92
C THR A 60 -20.80 14.57 -20.16
N THR A 61 -20.96 13.69 -21.16
CA THR A 61 -21.68 13.96 -22.41
C THR A 61 -22.57 12.77 -22.73
N ASP A 62 -23.43 12.90 -23.74
CA ASP A 62 -24.27 11.78 -24.20
C ASP A 62 -23.45 10.54 -24.58
N GLU A 63 -22.19 10.73 -25.02
CA GLU A 63 -21.28 9.63 -25.34
C GLU A 63 -20.49 9.12 -24.14
N PHE A 64 -20.30 9.94 -23.10
CA PHE A 64 -19.49 9.66 -21.91
C PHE A 64 -20.35 9.59 -20.64
N VAL A 65 -21.44 8.80 -20.71
CA VAL A 65 -22.24 8.47 -19.52
C VAL A 65 -21.64 7.25 -18.82
N THR A 66 -21.03 7.47 -17.66
CA THR A 66 -20.40 6.42 -16.85
C THR A 66 -20.90 6.39 -15.41
N LEU A 67 -20.89 5.19 -14.80
CA LEU A 67 -21.10 4.96 -13.37
C LEU A 67 -19.85 5.23 -12.54
N GLY A 68 -18.72 5.62 -13.16
CA GLY A 68 -17.51 6.03 -12.44
C GLY A 68 -16.73 4.88 -11.81
N TRP A 69 -16.90 3.64 -12.28
CA TRP A 69 -16.17 2.49 -11.73
C TRP A 69 -14.73 2.49 -12.23
N LEU A 70 -13.84 3.09 -11.44
CA LEU A 70 -12.41 3.22 -11.73
C LEU A 70 -11.73 1.85 -11.75
N GLN A 71 -10.89 1.62 -12.76
CA GLN A 71 -10.12 0.38 -12.93
C GLN A 71 -8.63 0.60 -12.80
N ALA A 72 -8.13 1.70 -13.37
CA ALA A 72 -6.72 2.05 -13.30
C ALA A 72 -6.55 3.56 -13.33
N ILE A 73 -5.51 4.04 -12.65
CA ILE A 73 -4.97 5.38 -12.78
C ILE A 73 -3.55 5.21 -13.30
N GLY A 74 -3.33 5.64 -14.54
CA GLY A 74 -2.00 5.72 -15.12
C GLY A 74 -1.40 7.12 -14.98
N LYS A 75 -0.19 7.30 -15.51
CA LYS A 75 0.50 8.61 -15.53
C LYS A 75 -0.31 9.70 -16.22
N ASP A 76 -0.90 9.38 -17.37
CA ASP A 76 -1.59 10.36 -18.22
C ASP A 76 -3.11 10.16 -18.28
N VAL A 77 -3.60 8.97 -17.94
CA VAL A 77 -5.01 8.59 -18.14
C VAL A 77 -5.62 7.90 -16.93
N MET A 78 -6.95 7.97 -16.84
CA MET A 78 -7.76 7.16 -15.94
C MET A 78 -8.66 6.25 -16.78
N ILE A 79 -8.71 4.98 -16.39
CA ILE A 79 -9.55 3.97 -17.05
C ILE A 79 -10.74 3.69 -16.16
N VAL A 80 -11.92 3.90 -16.71
CA VAL A 80 -13.20 3.75 -16.03
C VAL A 80 -14.09 2.82 -16.85
N ARG A 81 -14.91 2.02 -16.18
CA ARG A 81 -15.98 1.24 -16.82
C ARG A 81 -17.29 1.42 -16.08
N ASN A 82 -18.35 0.83 -16.61
CA ASN A 82 -19.61 0.73 -15.88
C ASN A 82 -19.62 -0.52 -14.99
N MET A 83 -20.29 -0.42 -13.85
CA MET A 83 -20.48 -1.54 -12.93
C MET A 83 -21.14 -2.70 -13.68
N PHE A 84 -20.69 -3.93 -13.40
CA PHE A 84 -21.08 -5.16 -14.12
C PHE A 84 -20.69 -5.26 -15.59
N ALA A 85 -20.15 -4.20 -16.21
CA ALA A 85 -19.65 -4.19 -17.59
C ALA A 85 -20.59 -4.75 -18.67
N ALA A 86 -21.90 -4.73 -18.42
CA ALA A 86 -22.89 -5.29 -19.34
C ALA A 86 -23.02 -4.49 -20.64
N ASP A 87 -22.61 -3.23 -20.67
CA ASP A 87 -22.60 -2.41 -21.88
C ASP A 87 -21.33 -2.59 -22.71
N GLY A 88 -20.26 -3.17 -22.13
CA GLY A 88 -18.96 -3.32 -22.77
C GLY A 88 -18.16 -2.02 -22.92
N ASN A 89 -18.60 -0.91 -22.31
CA ASN A 89 -17.91 0.37 -22.45
C ASN A 89 -16.69 0.45 -21.53
N ILE A 90 -15.58 0.90 -22.10
CA ILE A 90 -14.38 1.31 -21.40
C ILE A 90 -14.17 2.78 -21.74
N PHE A 91 -14.16 3.63 -20.71
CA PHE A 91 -13.97 5.07 -20.82
C PHE A 91 -12.54 5.42 -20.40
N ILE A 92 -11.89 6.23 -21.21
CA ILE A 92 -10.55 6.74 -20.98
C ILE A 92 -10.69 8.25 -20.79
N TYR A 93 -10.28 8.72 -19.63
CA TYR A 93 -10.19 10.13 -19.28
C TYR A 93 -8.73 10.53 -19.14
N ASP A 94 -8.40 11.80 -19.32
CA ASP A 94 -7.11 12.31 -18.88
C ASP A 94 -7.10 12.49 -17.35
N ARG A 95 -5.94 12.84 -16.78
CA ARG A 95 -5.81 13.10 -15.33
C ARG A 95 -6.61 14.31 -14.82
N LYS A 96 -7.16 15.15 -15.71
CA LYS A 96 -8.03 16.29 -15.36
C LYS A 96 -9.51 15.95 -15.49
N GLY A 97 -9.83 14.70 -15.84
CA GLY A 97 -11.19 14.21 -16.00
C GLY A 97 -11.80 14.55 -17.37
N LYS A 98 -11.03 15.06 -18.32
CA LYS A 98 -11.51 15.29 -19.68
C LYS A 98 -11.70 13.98 -20.42
N ALA A 99 -12.77 13.85 -21.18
CA ALA A 99 -13.03 12.68 -22.00
C ALA A 99 -11.99 12.57 -23.12
N VAL A 100 -11.26 11.45 -23.16
CA VAL A 100 -10.24 11.19 -24.20
C VAL A 100 -10.77 10.22 -25.24
N ARG A 101 -11.30 9.07 -24.79
CA ARG A 101 -11.78 8.02 -25.69
C ARG A 101 -12.77 7.08 -25.01
N LYS A 102 -13.71 6.55 -25.79
CA LYS A 102 -14.52 5.40 -25.42
C LYS A 102 -14.19 4.21 -26.32
N ILE A 103 -14.02 3.03 -25.74
CA ILE A 103 -13.81 1.77 -26.43
C ILE A 103 -14.99 0.84 -26.11
N ASN A 104 -15.52 0.20 -27.14
CA ASN A 104 -16.51 -0.86 -27.00
C ASN A 104 -16.24 -1.94 -28.06
N ARG A 105 -15.92 -3.16 -27.61
CA ARG A 105 -15.76 -4.36 -28.44
C ARG A 105 -16.67 -5.48 -27.91
N ARG A 106 -17.90 -5.15 -27.49
CA ARG A 106 -18.84 -6.16 -26.98
C ARG A 106 -19.22 -7.14 -28.08
N GLY A 107 -18.98 -8.42 -27.85
CA GLY A 107 -19.28 -9.49 -28.80
C GLY A 107 -18.67 -10.83 -28.42
N GLN A 108 -18.70 -11.79 -29.35
CA GLN A 108 -18.19 -13.16 -29.15
C GLN A 108 -17.13 -13.57 -30.17
N GLY A 109 -16.74 -12.66 -31.07
CA GLY A 109 -15.69 -12.87 -32.05
C GLY A 109 -14.29 -12.72 -31.46
N ASN A 110 -13.30 -12.91 -32.33
CA ASN A 110 -11.91 -12.63 -31.98
C ASN A 110 -11.74 -11.15 -31.66
N GLU A 111 -10.94 -10.83 -30.64
CA GLU A 111 -10.70 -9.47 -30.14
C GLU A 111 -11.94 -8.74 -29.57
N GLU A 112 -13.04 -9.47 -29.37
CA GLU A 112 -14.24 -8.98 -28.67
C GLU A 112 -14.31 -9.55 -27.24
N TYR A 113 -15.15 -8.94 -26.42
CA TYR A 113 -15.44 -9.41 -25.07
C TYR A 113 -16.95 -9.49 -24.84
N TYR A 114 -17.40 -10.55 -24.17
CA TYR A 114 -18.80 -10.67 -23.77
C TYR A 114 -19.13 -9.68 -22.65
N ALA A 115 -18.25 -9.55 -21.66
CA ALA A 115 -18.30 -8.51 -20.64
C ALA A 115 -16.90 -8.31 -20.06
N THR A 116 -16.57 -7.09 -19.61
CA THR A 116 -15.26 -6.82 -19.03
C THR A 116 -15.21 -7.22 -17.55
N ASN A 117 -14.21 -8.03 -17.17
CA ASN A 117 -13.98 -8.42 -15.77
C ASN A 117 -13.08 -7.40 -15.06
N GLY A 118 -11.79 -7.43 -15.40
CA GLY A 118 -10.78 -6.50 -14.91
C GLY A 118 -10.03 -5.90 -16.08
N ILE A 119 -9.55 -4.67 -15.89
CA ILE A 119 -8.71 -3.99 -16.87
C ILE A 119 -7.38 -3.67 -16.20
N TYR A 120 -6.29 -4.09 -16.84
CA TYR A 120 -4.93 -3.82 -16.39
C TYR A 120 -4.26 -2.87 -17.38
N LEU A 121 -3.61 -1.85 -16.86
CA LEU A 121 -2.90 -0.85 -17.64
C LEU A 121 -1.39 -1.03 -17.42
N ASP A 122 -0.65 -1.26 -18.50
CA ASP A 122 0.81 -1.16 -18.54
C ASP A 122 1.16 0.22 -19.09
N ASP A 123 1.35 1.17 -18.16
CA ASP A 123 1.70 2.56 -18.46
C ASP A 123 3.03 2.70 -19.20
N GLU A 124 3.99 1.80 -18.95
CA GLU A 124 5.32 1.91 -19.53
C GLU A 124 5.31 1.54 -21.02
N LYS A 125 4.47 0.56 -21.39
CA LYS A 125 4.30 0.14 -22.79
C LYS A 125 3.11 0.81 -23.50
N GLY A 126 2.24 1.50 -22.77
CA GLY A 126 1.01 2.06 -23.31
C GLY A 126 0.01 0.97 -23.73
N GLU A 127 0.04 -0.18 -23.05
CA GLU A 127 -0.81 -1.33 -23.35
C GLU A 127 -1.93 -1.46 -22.33
N MET A 128 -3.10 -1.91 -22.79
CA MET A 128 -4.25 -2.18 -21.92
C MET A 128 -4.76 -3.60 -22.16
N PHE A 129 -4.81 -4.38 -21.08
CA PHE A 129 -5.29 -5.76 -21.09
C PHE A 129 -6.71 -5.81 -20.53
N VAL A 130 -7.64 -6.32 -21.32
CA VAL A 130 -9.06 -6.42 -20.95
C VAL A 130 -9.41 -7.87 -20.70
N GLY A 131 -9.73 -8.21 -19.46
CA GLY A 131 -10.23 -9.53 -19.10
C GLY A 131 -11.67 -9.70 -19.60
N ASN A 132 -11.91 -10.82 -20.28
CA ASN A 132 -13.25 -11.22 -20.73
C ASN A 132 -13.87 -12.21 -19.73
N LEU A 133 -15.18 -12.06 -19.45
CA LEU A 133 -15.98 -13.01 -18.68
C LEU A 133 -16.54 -14.14 -19.54
#